data_AF-A0A1B2HLW6-F1
#
_entry.id   AF-A0A1B2HLW6-F1
#
_cell.length_a   1.000
_cell.length_b   1.000
_cell.length_c   1.000
_cell.angle_alpha   90.00
_cell.angle_beta   90.00
_cell.angle_gamma   90.00
#
_symmetry.space_group_name_H-M   'P 1'
#
loop_
_entity.id
_entity.type
_entity.pdbx_description
1 polymer ?
#
loop_
_entity_poly.entity_id
_entity_poly.type
_entity_poly.pdbx_seq_one_letter_code
_entity_poly.pdbx_strand_id
1 'polypeptide(L)'
;MTAGGFNVTSDVLEAHAKALQGLQGRLQGAVDAANTVSMPTDAYGIICQPFRMLLDPVEQWGMDALKGVAEAMDATAKRIDETGKHYQAVEDSIVQTLQGGA
;
A
#
# COMPACT_ATOMS: atom_id res chain seq x y z
N MET A 1 -13.33 -8.51 34.07
CA MET A 1 -13.08 -9.63 33.14
C MET A 1 -13.24 -9.08 31.74
N THR A 2 -12.18 -9.11 30.95
CA THR A 2 -11.97 -8.40 29.69
C THR A 2 -12.87 -8.94 28.57
N ALA A 3 -13.90 -8.19 28.19
CA ALA A 3 -14.77 -8.52 27.06
C ALA A 3 -14.51 -7.52 25.91
N GLY A 4 -13.60 -7.88 24.99
CA GLY A 4 -13.61 -7.33 23.63
C GLY A 4 -12.59 -6.24 23.27
N GLY A 5 -11.47 -6.09 23.98
CA GLY A 5 -10.39 -5.18 23.55
C GLY A 5 -9.47 -5.84 22.52
N PHE A 6 -9.20 -5.17 21.40
CA PHE A 6 -8.13 -5.58 20.48
C PHE A 6 -6.78 -5.42 21.19
N ASN A 7 -6.03 -6.51 21.36
CA ASN A 7 -4.69 -6.51 21.92
C ASN A 7 -3.66 -6.03 20.89
N VAL A 8 -3.91 -4.87 20.28
CA VAL A 8 -3.08 -4.29 19.25
C VAL A 8 -2.45 -3.03 19.82
N THR A 9 -1.13 -3.07 20.03
CA THR A 9 -0.36 -1.91 20.53
C THR A 9 -0.05 -0.97 19.37
N SER A 10 0.25 0.30 19.70
CA SER A 10 0.75 1.29 18.73
C SER A 10 1.94 0.75 17.93
N ASP A 11 2.89 0.09 18.59
CA ASP A 11 4.06 -0.54 17.97
C ASP A 11 3.71 -1.58 16.89
N VAL A 12 2.67 -2.40 17.14
CA VAL A 12 2.23 -3.43 16.18
C VAL A 12 1.61 -2.77 14.95
N LEU A 13 0.84 -1.69 15.14
CA LEU A 13 0.27 -0.92 14.04
C LEU A 13 1.36 -0.26 13.21
N GLU A 14 2.35 0.37 13.85
CA GLU A 14 3.49 0.99 13.17
C GLU A 14 4.29 -0.04 12.35
N ALA A 15 4.59 -1.20 12.94
CA ALA A 15 5.27 -2.29 12.25
C ALA A 15 4.48 -2.78 11.01
N HIS A 16 3.16 -2.89 11.13
CA HIS A 16 2.30 -3.30 10.03
C HIS A 16 2.23 -2.23 8.93
N ALA A 17 2.07 -0.96 9.30
CA ALA A 17 2.10 0.16 8.35
C ALA A 17 3.40 0.17 7.56
N LYS A 18 4.54 -0.04 8.22
CA LYS A 18 5.86 -0.14 7.58
C LYS A 18 5.96 -1.33 6.62
N ALA A 19 5.40 -2.49 6.99
CA ALA A 19 5.35 -3.66 6.10
C ALA A 19 4.52 -3.38 4.84
N LEU A 20 3.37 -2.70 4.98
CA LEU A 20 2.54 -2.30 3.85
C LEU A 20 3.23 -1.25 2.97
N GLN A 21 3.95 -0.28 3.54
CA GLN A 21 4.78 0.66 2.78
C GLN A 21 5.86 -0.06 1.98
N GLY A 22 6.51 -1.07 2.57
CA GLY A 22 7.49 -1.90 1.86
C GLY A 22 6.88 -2.66 0.68
N LEU A 23 5.66 -3.18 0.84
CA LEU A 23 4.92 -3.83 -0.26
C LEU A 23 4.51 -2.81 -1.33
N GLN A 24 4.03 -1.65 -0.94
CA GLN A 24 3.68 -0.54 -1.85
C GLN A 24 4.88 -0.12 -2.69
N GLY A 25 6.07 0.01 -2.11
CA GLY A 25 7.28 0.36 -2.86
C GLY A 25 7.63 -0.68 -3.93
N ARG A 26 7.43 -1.97 -3.65
CA ARG A 26 7.62 -3.05 -4.63
C ARG A 26 6.59 -3.01 -5.75
N LEU A 27 5.33 -2.71 -5.42
CA LEU A 27 4.26 -2.54 -6.40
C LEU A 27 4.52 -1.33 -7.29
N GLN A 28 5.00 -0.22 -6.72
CA GLN A 28 5.40 0.96 -7.49
C GLN A 28 6.54 0.62 -8.45
N GLY A 29 7.55 -0.12 -7.99
CA GLY A 29 8.63 -0.59 -8.88
C GLY A 29 8.12 -1.46 -10.04
N ALA A 30 7.07 -2.26 -9.81
CA ALA A 30 6.42 -3.03 -10.88
C ALA A 30 5.66 -2.13 -11.86
N VAL A 31 4.96 -1.10 -11.37
CA VAL A 31 4.28 -0.09 -12.21
C VAL A 31 5.31 0.67 -13.07
N ASP A 32 6.42 1.10 -12.48
CA ASP A 32 7.48 1.83 -13.18
C ASP A 32 8.14 0.98 -14.25
N ALA A 33 8.40 -0.30 -13.94
CA ALA A 33 8.90 -1.26 -14.91
C ALA A 33 7.91 -1.47 -16.07
N ALA A 34 6.62 -1.62 -15.75
CA ALA A 34 5.59 -1.82 -16.77
C ALA A 34 5.37 -0.56 -17.64
N ASN A 35 5.53 0.65 -17.09
CA ASN A 35 5.52 1.90 -17.87
C ASN A 35 6.75 2.01 -18.79
N THR A 36 7.89 1.48 -18.35
CA THR A 36 9.15 1.49 -19.12
C THR A 36 9.13 0.43 -20.21
N VAL A 37 8.53 -0.72 -19.94
CA VAL A 37 8.37 -1.85 -20.88
C VAL A 37 6.97 -1.80 -21.49
N SER A 38 6.56 -0.66 -22.06
CA SER A 38 5.47 -0.70 -23.04
C SER A 38 6.04 -1.44 -24.24
N MET A 39 5.59 -2.67 -24.52
CA MET A 39 6.24 -3.51 -25.53
C MET A 39 6.27 -2.77 -26.88
N PRO A 40 7.47 -2.35 -27.36
CA PRO A 40 7.56 -1.66 -28.62
C PRO A 40 7.22 -2.66 -29.75
N THR A 41 6.69 -2.14 -30.86
CA THR A 41 6.09 -2.95 -31.95
C THR A 41 7.08 -3.95 -32.60
N ASP A 42 8.37 -3.75 -32.37
CA ASP A 42 9.48 -4.62 -32.76
C ASP A 42 9.65 -5.84 -31.84
N ALA A 43 9.23 -5.77 -30.57
CA ALA A 43 9.30 -6.86 -29.61
C ALA A 43 8.39 -8.05 -29.99
N TYR A 44 7.30 -7.79 -30.73
CA TYR A 44 6.35 -8.82 -31.15
C TYR A 44 6.79 -9.62 -32.39
N GLY A 45 7.87 -9.25 -33.06
CA GLY A 45 8.23 -9.87 -34.34
C GLY A 45 7.18 -9.63 -35.43
N ILE A 46 7.58 -9.74 -36.70
CA ILE A 46 6.73 -9.35 -37.85
C ILE A 46 5.41 -10.14 -37.90
N ILE A 47 5.40 -11.37 -37.41
CA ILE A 47 4.25 -12.28 -37.51
C ILE A 47 3.17 -11.97 -36.46
N CYS A 48 3.52 -11.50 -35.26
CA CYS A 48 2.56 -11.31 -34.18
C CYS A 48 2.01 -9.88 -34.06
N GLN A 49 2.47 -8.94 -34.91
CA GLN A 49 1.95 -7.56 -34.94
C GLN A 49 0.42 -7.44 -35.05
N PRO A 50 -0.31 -8.28 -35.83
CA PRO A 50 -1.77 -8.19 -35.92
C PRO A 50 -2.50 -8.50 -34.61
N PHE A 51 -1.90 -9.30 -33.73
CA PHE A 51 -2.50 -9.66 -32.43
C PHE A 51 -2.32 -8.57 -31.39
N ARG A 52 -1.48 -7.56 -31.64
CA ARG A 52 -1.20 -6.47 -30.71
C ARG A 52 -2.46 -5.67 -30.35
N MET A 53 -3.27 -5.30 -31.34
CA MET A 53 -4.49 -4.53 -31.13
C MET A 53 -5.48 -5.24 -30.19
N LEU A 54 -5.42 -6.56 -30.10
CA LEU A 54 -6.26 -7.34 -29.18
C LEU A 54 -5.69 -7.35 -27.75
N LEU A 55 -4.38 -7.12 -27.60
CA LEU A 55 -3.65 -7.14 -26.33
C LEU A 55 -3.54 -5.75 -25.68
N ASP A 56 -3.61 -4.66 -26.46
CA ASP A 56 -3.58 -3.28 -25.92
C ASP A 56 -4.57 -3.04 -24.78
N PRO A 57 -5.86 -3.48 -24.87
CA PRO A 57 -6.81 -3.28 -23.78
C PRO A 57 -6.43 -4.08 -22.52
N VAL A 58 -5.94 -5.31 -22.71
CA VAL A 58 -5.53 -6.19 -21.61
C VAL A 58 -4.32 -5.62 -20.87
N GLU A 59 -3.37 -5.07 -21.62
CA GLU A 59 -2.21 -4.38 -21.05
C GLU A 59 -2.63 -3.17 -20.22
N GLN A 60 -3.53 -2.33 -20.75
CA GLN A 60 -4.04 -1.17 -20.00
C GLN A 60 -4.77 -1.59 -18.72
N TRP A 61 -5.62 -2.63 -18.76
CA TRP A 61 -6.26 -3.15 -17.55
C TRP A 61 -5.25 -3.66 -16.51
N GLY A 62 -4.19 -4.32 -16.96
CA GLY A 62 -3.09 -4.73 -16.09
C GLY A 62 -2.41 -3.54 -15.43
N MET A 63 -2.12 -2.49 -16.20
CA MET A 63 -1.51 -1.25 -15.71
C MET A 63 -2.39 -0.54 -14.69
N ASP A 64 -3.68 -0.41 -14.97
CA ASP A 64 -4.65 0.22 -14.07
C ASP A 64 -4.82 -0.59 -12.79
N ALA A 65 -4.86 -1.92 -12.88
CA ALA A 65 -4.93 -2.80 -11.73
C ALA A 65 -3.67 -2.65 -10.84
N LEU A 66 -2.47 -2.64 -11.42
CA LEU A 66 -1.23 -2.46 -10.67
C LEU A 66 -1.19 -1.12 -9.95
N LYS A 67 -1.57 -0.02 -10.62
CA LYS A 67 -1.68 1.32 -10.03
C LYS A 67 -2.68 1.35 -8.89
N GLY A 68 -3.90 0.83 -9.12
CA GLY A 68 -4.95 0.80 -8.12
C GLY A 68 -4.55 0.01 -6.86
N VAL A 69 -3.84 -1.11 -7.02
CA VAL A 69 -3.33 -1.88 -5.88
C VAL A 69 -2.23 -1.12 -5.13
N ALA A 70 -1.31 -0.46 -5.83
CA ALA A 70 -0.28 0.37 -5.20
C ALA A 70 -0.88 1.53 -4.37
N GLU A 71 -1.86 2.23 -4.93
CA GLU A 71 -2.59 3.32 -4.25
C GLU A 71 -3.40 2.81 -3.05
N ALA A 72 -4.11 1.69 -3.20
CA ALA A 72 -4.88 1.09 -2.11
C ALA A 72 -3.98 0.63 -0.94
N MET A 73 -2.78 0.12 -1.24
CA MET A 73 -1.79 -0.24 -0.22
C MET A 73 -1.22 0.98 0.49
N ASP A 74 -0.88 2.05 -0.24
CA ASP A 74 -0.44 3.32 0.37
C ASP A 74 -1.52 3.88 1.31
N ALA A 75 -2.76 3.98 0.82
CA ALA A 75 -3.88 4.48 1.60
C ALA A 75 -4.15 3.64 2.85
N THR A 76 -3.99 2.32 2.76
CA THR A 76 -4.17 1.42 3.91
C THR A 76 -3.04 1.58 4.92
N ALA A 77 -1.79 1.67 4.45
CA ALA A 77 -0.64 1.89 5.32
C ALA A 77 -0.77 3.21 6.11
N LYS A 78 -1.19 4.30 5.44
CA LYS A 78 -1.44 5.60 6.08
C LYS A 78 -2.51 5.53 7.16
N ARG A 79 -3.65 4.89 6.89
CA ARG A 79 -4.73 4.73 7.90
C ARG A 79 -4.27 3.96 9.14
N ILE A 80 -3.43 2.94 8.96
CA ILE A 80 -2.89 2.14 10.07
C ILE A 80 -1.89 2.97 10.89
N ASP A 81 -1.01 3.71 10.22
CA ASP A 81 -0.08 4.64 10.87
C ASP A 81 -0.80 5.73 11.68
N GLU A 82 -1.84 6.35 11.09
CA GLU A 82 -2.70 7.32 11.78
C GLU A 82 -3.39 6.72 13.00
N THR A 83 -3.85 5.47 12.90
CA THR A 83 -4.46 4.75 14.02
C THR A 83 -3.44 4.49 15.14
N GLY A 84 -2.23 4.09 14.80
CA GLY A 84 -1.13 3.91 15.76
C GLY A 84 -0.79 5.20 16.50
N LYS A 85 -0.69 6.32 15.77
CA LYS A 85 -0.48 7.65 16.35
C LYS A 85 -1.62 8.08 17.27
N HIS A 86 -2.87 7.77 16.90
CA HIS A 86 -4.02 8.07 17.73
C HIS A 86 -3.96 7.31 19.07
N TYR A 87 -3.58 6.03 19.05
CA TYR A 87 -3.43 5.23 20.26
C TYR A 87 -2.35 5.80 21.18
N GLN A 88 -1.19 6.16 20.62
CA GLN A 88 -0.10 6.77 21.39
C GLN A 88 -0.54 8.11 22.01
N ALA A 89 -1.23 8.96 21.25
CA ALA A 89 -1.68 10.27 21.75
C ALA A 89 -2.69 10.13 22.91
N VAL A 90 -3.57 9.13 22.87
CA VAL A 90 -4.50 8.84 23.97
C VAL A 90 -3.73 8.38 25.21
N GLU A 91 -2.76 7.48 25.05
CA GLU A 91 -1.91 7.02 26.16
C GLU A 91 -1.13 8.17 26.80
N ASP A 92 -0.45 9.00 26.00
CA ASP A 92 0.33 10.14 26.48
C ASP A 92 -0.54 11.14 27.27
N SER A 93 -1.78 11.38 26.82
CA SER A 93 -2.75 12.25 27.51
C SER A 93 -3.16 11.69 28.87
N ILE A 94 -3.38 10.37 28.97
CA ILE A 94 -3.70 9.69 30.22
C ILE A 94 -2.50 9.77 31.18
N VAL A 95 -1.30 9.46 30.69
CA VAL A 95 -0.05 9.54 31.47
C VAL A 95 0.16 10.95 32.02
N GLN A 96 0.00 11.98 31.19
CA GLN A 96 0.13 13.38 31.60
C GLN A 96 -0.88 13.76 32.69
N THR A 97 -2.13 13.31 32.56
CA THR A 97 -3.18 13.55 33.56
C THR A 97 -2.84 12.90 34.89
N LEU A 98 -2.32 11.67 34.87
CA LEU A 98 -1.92 10.95 36.08
C LEU A 98 -0.69 11.57 36.76
N GLN A 99 0.28 12.05 35.98
CA GLN A 99 1.48 12.72 36.50
C GLN A 99 1.20 14.14 37.03
N GLY A 100 0.26 14.86 36.42
CA GLY A 100 -0.14 16.21 36.85
C GLY A 100 -1.12 16.24 38.03
N GLY A 101 -1.68 15.09 38.43
CA GLY A 101 -2.59 14.93 39.56
C GLY A 101 -1.93 14.42 40.86
N ALA A 102 -0.60 14.32 40.90
CA ALA A 102 0.20 13.88 42.05
C ALA A 102 0.91 15.06 42.74
#